data_AF-A0A9W8DGU6-F1
#
_entry.id   AF-A0A9W8DGU6-F1
#
_cell.length_a   1.000
_cell.length_b   1.000
_cell.length_c   1.000
_cell.angle_alpha   90.00
_cell.angle_beta   90.00
_cell.angle_gamma   90.00
#
_symmetry.space_group_name_H-M   'P 1'
#
loop_
_entity.id
_entity.type
_entity.pdbx_description
1 polymer ?
#
loop_
_entity_poly.entity_id
_entity_poly.type
_entity_poly.pdbx_seq_one_letter_code
_entity_poly.pdbx_strand_id
1 'polypeptide(L)'
;MLTKSTLTRPLEEESETVPLKRVKTCSVPTSMQRYLQLGLPMDKALVKSYTFFAPLPSSSESGETADGFVLGVDEAGRGPVLGPMVYATCFCRESYYSTLTQMGFADSKQLNETQREELFDRLQTEQTHVGWSIRCISPQDISHCMLRRTKYSLNALAHDATIQLIRDVLEKGIRVTKVFIDTVGPPQSYQKKLQELFPGIDIVVAKKADSLYPIVSAASICAKVTRDAHLNHWVFAEPGMQKMLSMAYGSGYPSDPNTTKWLRDSVDLVFGYPGIIRFSWSTCTKLLEDRAAKVVWPDDEEKPKAKSKYFSKPTDTPRSKFLNRNKSLILASSL
;
A
#
# COMPACT_ATOMS: atom_id res chain seq x y z
N MET A 1 30.72 63.08 -68.35
CA MET A 1 30.70 64.18 -67.36
C MET A 1 30.47 63.58 -65.98
N LEU A 2 31.31 63.94 -65.00
CA LEU A 2 31.26 63.54 -63.59
C LEU A 2 29.88 63.85 -62.96
N THR A 3 29.35 63.07 -61.99
CA THR A 3 29.66 63.26 -60.56
C THR A 3 28.99 62.21 -59.63
N LYS A 4 29.81 61.69 -58.69
CA LYS A 4 29.62 61.33 -57.25
C LYS A 4 28.36 60.61 -56.71
N SER A 5 28.58 59.36 -56.24
CA SER A 5 28.45 58.83 -54.84
C SER A 5 27.30 59.32 -53.93
N THR A 6 26.52 58.38 -53.35
CA THR A 6 26.40 58.10 -51.89
C THR A 6 25.65 56.77 -51.63
N LEU A 7 26.18 55.96 -50.72
CA LEU A 7 25.66 54.68 -50.19
C LEU A 7 24.42 54.86 -49.28
N THR A 8 23.47 53.92 -49.32
CA THR A 8 22.67 53.45 -48.16
C THR A 8 22.11 52.03 -48.40
N ARG A 9 22.16 51.19 -47.36
CA ARG A 9 21.84 49.74 -47.30
C ARG A 9 20.34 49.42 -47.41
N PRO A 10 19.95 48.20 -47.81
CA PRO A 10 18.58 47.69 -47.63
C PRO A 10 18.36 47.10 -46.23
N LEU A 11 17.15 47.25 -45.69
CA LEU A 11 16.66 46.54 -44.50
C LEU A 11 15.82 45.35 -44.96
N GLU A 12 16.31 44.14 -44.69
CA GLU A 12 15.54 42.89 -44.74
C GLU A 12 14.87 42.69 -43.37
N GLU A 13 13.54 42.61 -43.34
CA GLU A 13 12.78 42.17 -42.17
C GLU A 13 12.62 40.64 -42.25
N GLU A 14 13.39 39.93 -41.42
CA GLU A 14 13.23 38.49 -41.19
C GLU A 14 11.96 38.23 -40.36
N SER A 15 11.06 37.40 -40.89
CA SER A 15 9.94 36.84 -40.14
C SER A 15 10.43 35.70 -39.24
N GLU A 16 10.66 35.99 -37.96
CA GLU A 16 10.92 34.97 -36.94
C GLU A 16 9.69 34.08 -36.73
N THR A 17 9.79 32.83 -37.16
CA THR A 17 8.85 31.78 -36.79
C THR A 17 9.18 31.31 -35.37
N VAL A 18 8.30 31.66 -34.42
CA VAL A 18 8.41 31.20 -33.03
C VAL A 18 8.25 29.67 -32.99
N PRO A 19 9.24 28.90 -32.49
CA PRO A 19 9.08 27.46 -32.39
C PRO A 19 8.14 27.13 -31.21
N LEU A 20 7.05 26.41 -31.52
CA LEU A 20 6.17 25.78 -30.56
C LEU A 20 7.01 24.97 -29.55
N LYS A 21 6.98 25.40 -28.28
CA LYS A 21 7.59 24.68 -27.16
C LYS A 21 7.04 23.25 -27.13
N ARG A 22 7.88 22.28 -27.48
CA ARG A 22 7.66 20.86 -27.20
C ARG A 22 7.26 20.72 -25.73
N VAL A 23 6.04 20.24 -25.50
CA VAL A 23 5.63 19.72 -24.19
C VAL A 23 6.67 18.66 -23.82
N LYS A 24 7.39 18.88 -22.72
CA LYS A 24 8.31 17.87 -22.17
C LYS A 24 7.46 16.63 -21.87
N THR A 25 7.62 15.58 -22.67
CA THR A 25 7.24 14.24 -22.26
C THR A 25 7.96 13.98 -20.94
N CYS A 26 7.20 13.68 -19.89
CA CYS A 26 7.75 13.38 -18.60
C CYS A 26 8.58 12.10 -18.77
N SER A 27 9.90 12.23 -18.86
CA SER A 27 10.80 11.09 -18.97
C SER A 27 10.67 10.28 -17.70
N VAL A 28 10.19 9.05 -17.82
CA VAL A 28 10.12 8.09 -16.71
C VAL A 28 11.50 8.00 -16.05
N PRO A 29 11.64 8.21 -14.73
CA PRO A 29 12.92 8.04 -14.05
C PRO A 29 13.48 6.63 -14.32
N THR A 30 14.79 6.50 -14.55
CA THR A 30 15.44 5.21 -14.82
C THR A 30 15.17 4.18 -13.72
N SER A 31 14.94 4.62 -12.48
CA SER A 31 14.52 3.79 -11.35
C SER A 31 13.10 3.22 -11.49
N MET A 32 12.16 3.96 -12.10
CA MET A 32 10.77 3.52 -12.29
C MET A 32 10.64 2.52 -13.45
N GLN A 33 11.45 2.68 -14.51
CA GLN A 33 11.33 1.86 -15.72
C GLN A 33 11.39 0.36 -15.45
N ARG A 34 12.23 -0.11 -14.51
CA ARG A 34 12.34 -1.53 -14.18
C ARG A 34 11.02 -2.11 -13.66
N TYR A 35 10.29 -1.37 -12.83
CA TYR A 35 9.00 -1.81 -12.29
C TYR A 35 7.93 -1.84 -13.40
N LEU A 36 7.94 -0.86 -14.30
CA LEU A 36 7.04 -0.84 -15.45
C LEU A 36 7.33 -1.98 -16.43
N GLN A 37 8.61 -2.33 -16.63
CA GLN A 37 9.02 -3.48 -17.46
C GLN A 37 8.52 -4.81 -16.88
N LEU A 38 8.46 -4.92 -15.56
CA LEU A 38 7.82 -6.06 -14.87
C LEU A 38 6.30 -6.05 -15.00
N GLY A 39 5.68 -4.93 -15.37
CA GLY A 39 4.22 -4.76 -15.44
C GLY A 39 3.58 -4.24 -14.16
N LEU A 40 4.37 -3.75 -13.19
CA LEU A 40 3.84 -3.08 -12.00
C LEU A 40 3.31 -1.68 -12.39
N PRO A 41 2.12 -1.28 -11.91
CA PRO A 41 1.48 0.00 -12.28
C PRO A 41 2.05 1.19 -11.49
N MET A 42 3.37 1.42 -11.56
CA MET A 42 4.05 2.49 -10.81
C MET A 42 3.85 3.90 -11.42
N ASP A 43 3.32 3.97 -12.64
CA ASP A 43 3.00 5.19 -13.37
C ASP A 43 1.56 5.68 -13.13
N LYS A 44 0.77 4.93 -12.35
CA LYS A 44 -0.65 5.20 -12.12
C LYS A 44 -0.92 5.49 -10.65
N ALA A 45 -1.93 6.32 -10.40
CA ALA A 45 -2.39 6.56 -9.03
C ALA A 45 -2.91 5.26 -8.40
N LEU A 46 -2.40 4.94 -7.21
CA LEU A 46 -2.84 3.77 -6.44
C LEU A 46 -4.14 4.07 -5.71
N VAL A 47 -5.25 4.04 -6.44
CA VAL A 47 -6.61 4.26 -5.88
C VAL A 47 -7.25 2.98 -5.35
N LYS A 48 -6.89 1.82 -5.91
CA LYS A 48 -7.41 0.50 -5.50
C LYS A 48 -6.27 -0.48 -5.29
N SER A 49 -6.48 -1.40 -4.36
CA SER A 49 -5.58 -2.53 -4.13
C SER A 49 -5.46 -3.41 -5.37
N TYR A 50 -4.29 -3.99 -5.58
CA TYR A 50 -4.05 -4.91 -6.68
C TYR A 50 -3.13 -6.06 -6.25
N THR A 51 -3.28 -7.19 -6.93
CA THR A 51 -2.30 -8.29 -6.88
C THR A 51 -1.48 -8.27 -8.16
N PHE A 52 -0.16 -8.37 -8.03
CA PHE A 52 0.75 -8.60 -9.15
C PHE A 52 1.46 -9.93 -8.94
N PHE A 53 1.58 -10.71 -10.01
CA PHE A 53 2.21 -12.02 -9.99
C PHE A 53 3.29 -12.05 -11.07
N ALA A 54 4.55 -12.30 -10.67
CA ALA A 54 5.68 -12.33 -11.59
C ALA A 54 5.62 -13.55 -12.53
N PRO A 55 6.36 -13.56 -13.66
CA PRO A 55 6.44 -14.74 -14.52
C PRO A 55 6.74 -16.02 -13.72
N LEU A 56 6.01 -17.09 -14.05
CA LEU A 56 6.14 -18.36 -13.32
C LEU A 56 7.50 -19.01 -13.61
N PRO A 57 8.05 -19.74 -12.63
CA PRO A 57 9.23 -20.55 -12.89
C PRO A 57 9.01 -21.57 -13.99
N SER A 58 9.97 -21.65 -14.90
CA SER A 58 9.93 -22.58 -16.03
C SER A 58 9.80 -24.01 -15.50
N SER A 59 8.83 -24.76 -16.02
CA SER A 59 8.74 -26.20 -15.80
C SER A 59 9.89 -26.87 -16.53
N SER A 60 10.91 -27.35 -15.82
CA SER A 60 11.85 -28.33 -16.38
C SER A 60 11.05 -29.56 -16.82
N GLU A 61 11.31 -30.00 -18.06
CA GLU A 61 10.59 -31.06 -18.75
C GLU A 61 10.60 -32.40 -17.99
N SER A 62 9.46 -33.08 -18.05
CA SER A 62 9.24 -34.54 -18.01
C SER A 62 10.30 -35.43 -17.34
N GLY A 63 9.98 -35.99 -16.17
CA GLY A 63 10.49 -37.31 -15.78
C GLY A 63 10.75 -37.53 -14.28
N GLU A 64 11.00 -36.46 -13.52
CA GLU A 64 11.28 -36.56 -12.08
C GLU A 64 10.03 -36.19 -11.27
N THR A 65 9.81 -36.86 -10.13
CA THR A 65 8.75 -36.52 -9.17
C THR A 65 8.72 -35.01 -8.98
N ALA A 66 7.59 -34.36 -9.32
CA ALA A 66 7.48 -32.91 -9.39
C ALA A 66 8.03 -32.25 -8.12
N ASP A 67 9.18 -31.58 -8.22
CA ASP A 67 9.84 -30.90 -7.11
C ASP A 67 8.88 -29.94 -6.41
N GLY A 68 8.91 -29.94 -5.07
CA GLY A 68 8.01 -29.13 -4.25
C GLY A 68 8.45 -27.68 -4.23
N PHE A 69 7.58 -26.80 -3.76
CA PHE A 69 7.93 -25.41 -3.53
C PHE A 69 7.82 -25.04 -2.06
N VAL A 70 8.85 -24.36 -1.58
CA VAL A 70 8.85 -23.68 -0.29
C VAL A 70 8.46 -22.23 -0.52
N LEU A 71 7.49 -21.76 0.26
CA LEU A 71 6.91 -20.42 0.15
C LEU A 71 7.17 -19.61 1.42
N GLY A 72 7.49 -18.33 1.27
CA GLY A 72 7.65 -17.35 2.33
C GLY A 72 6.69 -16.19 2.15
N VAL A 73 6.06 -15.71 3.21
CA VAL A 73 5.20 -14.51 3.20
C VAL A 73 5.69 -13.49 4.23
N ASP A 74 5.77 -12.24 3.80
CA ASP A 74 6.07 -11.10 4.67
C ASP A 74 5.35 -9.83 4.19
N GLU A 75 5.40 -8.75 4.98
CA GLU A 75 4.82 -7.46 4.64
C GLU A 75 5.77 -6.26 4.80
N ALA A 76 5.40 -5.15 4.18
CA ALA A 76 5.99 -3.84 4.39
C ALA A 76 4.91 -2.76 4.51
N GLY A 77 5.18 -1.75 5.33
CA GLY A 77 4.29 -0.58 5.43
C GLY A 77 3.06 -0.80 6.30
N ARG A 78 3.10 -1.68 7.30
CA ARG A 78 1.97 -1.88 8.23
C ARG A 78 1.70 -0.67 9.14
N GLY A 79 2.75 -0.07 9.72
CA GLY A 79 2.65 1.02 10.69
C GLY A 79 2.48 2.47 10.16
N PRO A 80 3.03 2.84 8.99
CA PRO A 80 2.93 4.19 8.43
C PRO A 80 1.49 4.71 8.30
N VAL A 81 1.33 6.03 8.46
CA VAL A 81 0.08 6.76 8.20
C VAL A 81 -0.08 7.12 6.72
N LEU A 82 1.00 7.01 5.94
CA LEU A 82 1.03 7.29 4.50
C LEU A 82 1.33 6.02 3.70
N GLY A 83 0.88 6.01 2.45
CA GLY A 83 1.27 5.03 1.44
C GLY A 83 0.65 3.65 1.65
N PRO A 84 0.97 2.69 0.77
CA PRO A 84 0.33 1.39 0.79
C PRO A 84 0.89 0.46 1.85
N MET A 85 0.12 -0.58 2.16
CA MET A 85 0.61 -1.76 2.87
C MET A 85 0.81 -2.86 1.82
N VAL A 86 2.02 -3.39 1.69
CA VAL A 86 2.36 -4.38 0.67
C VAL A 86 2.62 -5.70 1.36
N TYR A 87 1.84 -6.72 1.02
CA TYR A 87 2.14 -8.11 1.33
C TYR A 87 2.86 -8.74 0.13
N ALA A 88 3.84 -9.59 0.39
CA ALA A 88 4.55 -10.30 -0.66
C ALA A 88 4.69 -11.77 -0.31
N THR A 89 4.73 -12.59 -1.34
CA THR A 89 5.18 -13.97 -1.25
C THR A 89 6.34 -14.20 -2.20
N CYS A 90 7.30 -15.00 -1.76
CA CYS A 90 8.36 -15.54 -2.59
C CYS A 90 8.31 -17.07 -2.44
N PHE A 91 8.51 -17.80 -3.53
CA PHE A 91 8.52 -19.26 -3.51
C PHE A 91 9.66 -19.78 -4.37
N CYS A 92 10.33 -20.83 -3.90
CA CYS A 92 11.39 -21.47 -4.66
C CYS A 92 11.23 -22.99 -4.62
N ARG A 93 11.81 -23.65 -5.62
CA ARG A 93 11.97 -25.11 -5.63
C ARG A 93 12.66 -25.59 -4.36
N GLU A 94 12.21 -26.71 -3.78
CA GLU A 94 12.84 -27.30 -2.59
C GLU A 94 14.32 -27.61 -2.84
N SER A 95 14.62 -28.16 -4.02
CA SER A 95 16.01 -28.43 -4.47
C SER A 95 16.89 -27.18 -4.51
N TYR A 96 16.31 -25.99 -4.67
CA TYR A 96 17.01 -24.72 -4.78
C TYR A 96 17.12 -23.96 -3.44
N TYR A 97 16.46 -24.42 -2.38
CA TYR A 97 16.37 -23.70 -1.11
C TYR A 97 17.75 -23.44 -0.46
N SER A 98 18.68 -24.40 -0.58
CA SER A 98 20.06 -24.25 -0.11
C SER A 98 20.82 -23.17 -0.87
N THR A 99 20.68 -23.11 -2.19
CA THR A 99 21.24 -22.05 -3.04
C THR A 99 20.69 -20.68 -2.65
N LEU A 100 19.37 -20.56 -2.47
CA LEU A 100 18.75 -19.31 -2.01
C LEU A 100 19.33 -18.83 -0.68
N THR A 101 19.62 -19.76 0.24
CA THR A 101 20.24 -19.44 1.54
C THR A 101 21.62 -18.80 1.37
N GLN A 102 22.41 -19.25 0.40
CA GLN A 102 23.76 -18.73 0.12
C GLN A 102 23.74 -17.36 -0.56
N MET A 103 22.61 -16.90 -1.08
CA MET A 103 22.51 -15.62 -1.80
C MET A 103 22.51 -14.38 -0.90
N GLY A 104 22.48 -14.54 0.42
CA GLY A 104 22.58 -13.42 1.37
C GLY A 104 21.26 -12.79 1.77
N PHE A 105 20.13 -13.48 1.57
CA PHE A 105 18.82 -12.98 1.96
C PHE A 105 18.62 -12.88 3.48
N ALA A 106 19.39 -13.57 4.32
CA ALA A 106 19.07 -13.77 5.75
C ALA A 106 19.04 -12.51 6.65
N ASP A 107 19.55 -11.36 6.21
CA ASP A 107 19.61 -10.15 7.05
C ASP A 107 19.02 -8.89 6.40
N SER A 108 17.79 -8.98 5.89
CA SER A 108 17.15 -7.86 5.18
C SER A 108 16.89 -6.62 6.02
N LYS A 109 17.05 -6.68 7.35
CA LYS A 109 16.89 -5.53 8.27
C LYS A 109 18.13 -4.65 8.33
N GLN A 110 19.31 -5.19 8.04
CA GLN A 110 20.56 -4.43 7.95
C GLN A 110 20.82 -3.88 6.54
N LEU A 111 20.04 -4.33 5.55
CA LEU A 111 20.20 -3.89 4.17
C LEU A 111 19.68 -2.46 3.96
N ASN A 112 20.52 -1.65 3.30
CA ASN A 112 20.10 -0.36 2.78
C ASN A 112 19.22 -0.52 1.53
N GLU A 113 18.64 0.59 1.05
CA GLU A 113 17.74 0.59 -0.11
C GLU A 113 18.39 -0.01 -1.37
N THR A 114 19.62 0.40 -1.69
CA THR A 114 20.38 -0.11 -2.84
C THR A 114 20.60 -1.62 -2.77
N GLN A 115 21.01 -2.14 -1.60
CA GLN A 115 21.22 -3.58 -1.41
C GLN A 115 19.92 -4.38 -1.55
N ARG A 116 18.78 -3.82 -1.11
CA ARG A 116 17.46 -4.44 -1.32
C ARG A 116 17.10 -4.48 -2.80
N GLU A 117 17.36 -3.41 -3.55
CA GLU A 117 17.14 -3.38 -4.99
C GLU A 117 18.03 -4.40 -5.72
N GLU A 118 19.32 -4.49 -5.39
CA GLU A 118 20.25 -5.47 -5.98
C GLU A 118 19.77 -6.92 -5.74
N LEU A 119 19.31 -7.24 -4.52
CA LEU A 119 18.76 -8.56 -4.23
C LEU A 119 17.42 -8.81 -4.94
N PHE A 120 16.58 -7.79 -5.11
CA PHE A 120 15.36 -7.89 -5.88
C PHE A 120 15.63 -8.15 -7.36
N ASP A 121 16.66 -7.52 -7.94
CA ASP A 121 17.09 -7.77 -9.32
C ASP A 121 17.67 -9.18 -9.47
N ARG A 122 18.39 -9.69 -8.46
CA ARG A 122 18.84 -11.10 -8.44
C ARG A 122 17.69 -12.10 -8.40
N LEU A 123 16.58 -11.82 -7.70
CA LEU A 123 15.40 -12.69 -7.77
C LEU A 123 14.84 -12.79 -9.20
N GLN A 124 14.98 -11.72 -10.00
CA GLN A 124 14.57 -11.70 -11.39
C GLN A 124 15.53 -12.47 -12.31
N THR A 125 16.80 -12.68 -11.93
CA THR A 125 17.72 -13.51 -12.74
C THR A 125 17.52 -15.01 -12.48
N GLU A 126 16.97 -15.38 -11.33
CA GLU A 126 16.74 -16.77 -10.90
C GLU A 126 15.31 -17.27 -11.20
N GLN A 127 14.65 -16.67 -12.18
CA GLN A 127 13.24 -16.96 -12.52
C GLN A 127 12.96 -18.44 -12.79
N THR A 128 13.95 -19.24 -13.18
CA THR A 128 13.80 -20.70 -13.39
C THR A 128 13.48 -21.46 -12.10
N HIS A 129 13.89 -20.94 -10.94
CA HIS A 129 13.76 -21.60 -9.64
C HIS A 129 12.91 -20.82 -8.65
N VAL A 130 12.80 -19.51 -8.83
CA VAL A 130 12.19 -18.59 -7.87
C VAL A 130 11.07 -17.80 -8.54
N GLY A 131 9.92 -17.74 -7.88
CA GLY A 131 8.79 -16.90 -8.25
C GLY A 131 8.35 -16.02 -7.09
N TRP A 132 7.66 -14.94 -7.39
CA TRP A 132 7.13 -14.03 -6.37
C TRP A 132 5.83 -13.37 -6.82
N SER A 133 5.05 -12.94 -5.85
CA SER A 133 3.86 -12.11 -6.09
C SER A 133 3.66 -11.16 -4.93
N ILE A 134 2.94 -10.07 -5.19
CA ILE A 134 2.63 -9.05 -4.19
C ILE A 134 1.14 -8.73 -4.20
N ARG A 135 0.62 -8.38 -3.03
CA ARG A 135 -0.67 -7.73 -2.83
C ARG A 135 -0.42 -6.35 -2.26
N CYS A 136 -0.54 -5.34 -3.13
CA CYS A 136 -0.44 -3.94 -2.74
C CYS A 136 -1.83 -3.45 -2.30
N ILE A 137 -1.95 -3.03 -1.03
CA ILE A 137 -3.21 -2.56 -0.46
C ILE A 137 -3.17 -1.03 -0.38
N SER A 138 -4.10 -0.37 -1.08
CA SER A 138 -4.11 1.09 -1.18
C SER A 138 -4.47 1.74 0.17
N PRO A 139 -3.95 2.95 0.48
CA PRO A 139 -4.35 3.71 1.66
C PRO A 139 -5.88 3.92 1.76
N GLN A 140 -6.52 4.10 0.61
CA GLN A 140 -7.97 4.28 0.48
C GLN A 140 -8.72 3.01 0.86
N ASP A 141 -8.28 1.84 0.39
CA ASP A 141 -8.92 0.56 0.77
C ASP A 141 -8.70 0.24 2.25
N ILE A 142 -7.51 0.53 2.79
CA ILE A 142 -7.27 0.40 4.24
C ILE A 142 -8.23 1.29 5.03
N SER A 143 -8.36 2.56 4.63
CA SER A 143 -9.24 3.53 5.28
C SER A 143 -10.70 3.09 5.17
N HIS A 144 -11.14 2.69 3.98
CA HIS A 144 -12.50 2.21 3.71
C HIS A 144 -12.83 0.98 4.57
N CYS A 145 -11.97 -0.04 4.60
CA CYS A 145 -12.17 -1.24 5.39
C CYS A 145 -12.30 -0.95 6.88
N MET A 146 -11.47 -0.06 7.42
CA MET A 146 -11.42 0.23 8.86
C MET A 146 -12.49 1.21 9.33
N LEU A 147 -12.96 2.10 8.46
CA LEU A 147 -13.94 3.16 8.79
C LEU A 147 -15.38 2.86 8.32
N ARG A 148 -15.61 1.81 7.53
CA ARG A 148 -16.97 1.40 7.15
C ARG A 148 -17.81 1.00 8.37
N ARG A 149 -19.14 1.02 8.21
CA ARG A 149 -20.15 0.69 9.23
C ARG A 149 -19.84 -0.59 10.00
N THR A 150 -19.64 -1.71 9.28
CA THR A 150 -19.15 -2.96 9.87
C THR A 150 -17.63 -2.99 9.82
N LYS A 151 -17.00 -2.41 10.84
CA LYS A 151 -15.54 -2.25 10.90
C LYS A 151 -14.80 -3.55 10.56
N TYR A 152 -13.83 -3.44 9.64
CA TYR A 152 -12.93 -4.52 9.30
C TYR A 152 -11.52 -4.17 9.79
N SER A 153 -10.99 -4.96 10.72
CA SER A 153 -9.71 -4.64 11.37
C SER A 153 -8.53 -4.80 10.41
N LEU A 154 -7.44 -4.06 10.68
CA LEU A 154 -6.18 -4.20 9.94
C LEU A 154 -5.62 -5.64 10.01
N ASN A 155 -5.82 -6.35 11.14
CA ASN A 155 -5.45 -7.75 11.28
C ASN A 155 -6.23 -8.66 10.32
N ALA A 156 -7.52 -8.41 10.15
CA ALA A 156 -8.36 -9.20 9.25
C ALA A 156 -7.94 -8.97 7.79
N LEU A 157 -7.70 -7.70 7.43
CA LEU A 157 -7.19 -7.33 6.11
C LEU A 157 -5.81 -7.95 5.81
N ALA A 158 -4.91 -7.98 6.81
CA ALA A 158 -3.62 -8.64 6.72
C ALA A 158 -3.74 -10.14 6.49
N HIS A 159 -4.60 -10.83 7.27
CA HIS A 159 -4.83 -12.27 7.09
C HIS A 159 -5.41 -12.58 5.71
N ASP A 160 -6.35 -11.77 5.21
CA ASP A 160 -6.93 -11.97 3.89
C ASP A 160 -5.88 -11.82 2.79
N ALA A 161 -4.97 -10.85 2.91
CA ALA A 161 -3.88 -10.65 1.96
C ALA A 161 -2.93 -11.86 1.92
N THR A 162 -2.51 -12.37 3.08
CA THR A 162 -1.70 -13.60 3.15
C THR A 162 -2.43 -14.81 2.55
N ILE A 163 -3.70 -15.02 2.92
CA ILE A 163 -4.50 -16.15 2.41
C ILE A 163 -4.66 -16.04 0.90
N GLN A 164 -4.91 -14.84 0.38
CA GLN A 164 -5.05 -14.62 -1.05
C GLN A 164 -3.73 -14.93 -1.78
N LEU A 165 -2.59 -14.45 -1.30
CA LEU A 165 -1.30 -14.73 -1.94
C LEU A 165 -1.00 -16.23 -2.01
N ILE A 166 -1.27 -16.97 -0.93
CA ILE A 166 -1.10 -18.43 -0.90
C ILE A 166 -2.04 -19.09 -1.93
N ARG A 167 -3.32 -18.71 -1.95
CA ARG A 167 -4.30 -19.24 -2.93
C ARG A 167 -3.89 -18.95 -4.36
N ASP A 168 -3.50 -17.71 -4.65
CA ASP A 168 -3.10 -17.28 -5.98
C ASP A 168 -1.91 -18.11 -6.48
N VAL A 169 -0.94 -18.46 -5.61
CA VAL A 169 0.18 -19.36 -5.97
C VAL A 169 -0.30 -20.78 -6.28
N LEU A 170 -1.18 -21.34 -5.46
CA LEU A 170 -1.74 -22.68 -5.67
C LEU A 170 -2.56 -22.77 -6.95
N GLU A 171 -3.36 -21.75 -7.26
CA GLU A 171 -4.18 -21.64 -8.48
C GLU A 171 -3.34 -21.56 -9.76
N LYS A 172 -2.06 -21.15 -9.66
CA LYS A 172 -1.10 -21.21 -10.76
C LYS A 172 -0.50 -22.60 -11.00
N GLY A 173 -0.94 -23.61 -10.24
CA GLY A 173 -0.45 -24.99 -10.36
C GLY A 173 0.90 -25.23 -9.67
N ILE A 174 1.36 -24.30 -8.83
CA ILE A 174 2.59 -24.47 -8.05
C ILE A 174 2.32 -25.40 -6.87
N ARG A 175 3.06 -26.51 -6.82
CA ARG A 175 2.96 -27.51 -5.74
C ARG A 175 3.68 -27.05 -4.47
N VAL A 176 3.02 -26.22 -3.68
CA VAL A 176 3.56 -25.74 -2.40
C VAL A 176 3.47 -26.85 -1.35
N THR A 177 4.59 -27.15 -0.71
CA THR A 177 4.71 -28.18 0.34
C THR A 177 4.88 -27.57 1.72
N LYS A 178 5.56 -26.42 1.79
CA LYS A 178 5.87 -25.72 3.04
C LYS A 178 5.70 -24.22 2.90
N VAL A 179 5.13 -23.60 3.92
CA VAL A 179 4.88 -22.16 3.98
C VAL A 179 5.44 -21.59 5.29
N PHE A 180 6.26 -20.55 5.18
CA PHE A 180 6.78 -19.77 6.30
C PHE A 180 6.20 -18.36 6.28
N ILE A 181 5.73 -17.86 7.42
CA ILE A 181 5.05 -16.56 7.49
C ILE A 181 5.59 -15.76 8.66
N ASP A 182 5.96 -14.50 8.42
CA ASP A 182 6.23 -13.54 9.50
C ASP A 182 4.92 -13.02 10.12
N THR A 183 4.93 -12.84 11.44
CA THR A 183 3.80 -12.22 12.13
C THR A 183 4.24 -11.28 13.24
N VAL A 184 3.49 -10.20 13.38
CA VAL A 184 3.53 -9.32 14.55
C VAL A 184 2.66 -9.83 15.72
N GLY A 185 1.71 -10.73 15.43
CA GLY A 185 0.71 -11.23 16.39
C GLY A 185 1.09 -12.53 17.09
N PRO A 186 0.15 -13.15 17.82
CA PRO A 186 0.31 -14.49 18.38
C PRO A 186 0.39 -15.55 17.26
N PRO A 187 1.53 -16.24 17.08
CA PRO A 187 1.70 -17.16 15.96
C PRO A 187 0.74 -18.36 16.01
N GLN A 188 0.43 -18.86 17.21
CA GLN A 188 -0.30 -20.12 17.39
C GLN A 188 -1.72 -20.06 16.82
N SER A 189 -2.47 -18.99 17.13
CA SER A 189 -3.83 -18.82 16.61
C SER A 189 -3.85 -18.61 15.10
N TYR A 190 -2.82 -17.92 14.57
CA TYR A 190 -2.75 -17.64 13.15
C TYR A 190 -2.36 -18.89 12.35
N GLN A 191 -1.37 -19.65 12.84
CA GLN A 191 -0.96 -20.92 12.26
C GLN A 191 -2.13 -21.91 12.24
N LYS A 192 -2.86 -22.05 13.35
CA LYS A 192 -4.04 -22.93 13.39
C LYS A 192 -5.06 -22.57 12.31
N LYS A 193 -5.41 -21.28 12.19
CA LYS A 193 -6.34 -20.79 11.15
C LYS A 193 -5.86 -21.13 9.74
N LEU A 194 -4.57 -20.95 9.47
CA LEU A 194 -4.02 -21.24 8.14
C LEU A 194 -3.94 -22.75 7.86
N GLN A 195 -3.57 -23.55 8.86
CA GLN A 195 -3.53 -25.00 8.73
C GLN A 195 -4.92 -25.60 8.46
N GLU A 196 -5.98 -25.03 9.05
CA GLU A 196 -7.37 -25.40 8.75
C GLU A 196 -7.77 -25.06 7.31
N LEU A 197 -7.25 -23.96 6.75
CA LEU A 197 -7.52 -23.53 5.37
C LEU A 197 -6.71 -24.29 4.33
N PHE A 198 -5.52 -24.77 4.70
CA PHE A 198 -4.56 -25.42 3.80
C PHE A 198 -4.00 -26.71 4.43
N PRO A 199 -4.85 -27.75 4.64
CA PRO A 199 -4.48 -28.93 5.43
C PRO A 199 -3.35 -29.78 4.82
N GLY A 200 -3.10 -29.68 3.51
CA GLY A 200 -2.06 -30.42 2.80
C GLY A 200 -0.68 -29.76 2.77
N ILE A 201 -0.51 -28.62 3.44
CA ILE A 201 0.73 -27.82 3.43
C ILE A 201 1.27 -27.73 4.86
N ASP A 202 2.58 -27.89 5.04
CA ASP A 202 3.24 -27.64 6.32
C ASP A 202 3.39 -26.12 6.54
N ILE A 203 2.61 -25.56 7.48
CA ILE A 203 2.58 -24.11 7.74
C ILE A 203 3.26 -23.79 9.05
N VAL A 204 4.27 -22.91 8.97
CA VAL A 204 4.99 -22.37 10.12
C VAL A 204 4.80 -20.86 10.17
N VAL A 205 4.19 -20.39 11.25
CA VAL A 205 4.10 -18.95 11.54
C VAL A 205 5.08 -18.63 12.67
N ALA A 206 5.98 -17.68 12.46
CA ALA A 206 6.97 -17.29 13.45
C ALA A 206 7.09 -15.77 13.54
N LYS A 207 7.58 -15.27 14.67
CA LYS A 207 7.98 -13.87 14.80
C LYS A 207 9.41 -13.72 14.28
N LYS A 208 9.69 -12.64 13.57
CA LYS A 208 11.00 -12.40 12.94
C LYS A 208 11.37 -13.54 11.98
N ALA A 209 10.38 -14.09 11.28
CA ALA A 209 10.55 -15.20 10.36
C ALA A 209 11.49 -14.82 9.20
N ASP A 210 11.54 -13.54 8.84
CA ASP A 210 12.49 -12.97 7.88
C ASP A 210 13.96 -13.18 8.29
N SER A 211 14.26 -13.18 9.59
CA SER A 211 15.61 -13.46 10.12
C SER A 211 15.90 -14.95 10.28
N LEU A 212 14.89 -15.81 10.16
CA LEU A 212 15.00 -17.27 10.38
C LEU A 212 14.98 -18.05 9.07
N TYR A 213 14.22 -17.57 8.08
CA TYR A 213 13.94 -18.29 6.84
C TYR A 213 14.28 -17.40 5.64
N PRO A 214 15.29 -17.76 4.82
CA PRO A 214 15.70 -16.98 3.66
C PRO A 214 14.56 -16.66 2.68
N ILE A 215 13.61 -17.58 2.53
CA ILE A 215 12.45 -17.39 1.65
C ILE A 215 11.50 -16.29 2.16
N VAL A 216 11.34 -16.15 3.48
CA VAL A 216 10.56 -15.06 4.09
C VAL A 216 11.30 -13.75 3.91
N SER A 217 12.62 -13.75 4.05
CA SER A 217 13.41 -12.55 3.81
C SER A 217 13.35 -12.10 2.34
N ALA A 218 13.36 -13.04 1.39
CA ALA A 218 13.16 -12.72 -0.03
C ALA A 218 11.77 -12.07 -0.25
N ALA A 219 10.71 -12.61 0.36
CA ALA A 219 9.39 -11.98 0.33
C ALA A 219 9.42 -10.56 0.96
N SER A 220 10.13 -10.39 2.07
CA SER A 220 10.33 -9.12 2.73
C SER A 220 10.95 -8.06 1.81
N ILE A 221 11.94 -8.46 1.01
CA ILE A 221 12.56 -7.58 0.02
C ILE A 221 11.54 -7.17 -1.05
N CYS A 222 10.81 -8.12 -1.63
CA CYS A 222 9.75 -7.82 -2.60
C CYS A 222 8.72 -6.83 -2.04
N ALA A 223 8.29 -7.00 -0.78
CA ALA A 223 7.36 -6.08 -0.13
C ALA A 223 7.95 -4.68 0.07
N LYS A 224 9.18 -4.58 0.61
CA LYS A 224 9.84 -3.31 0.91
C LYS A 224 10.16 -2.52 -0.35
N VAL A 225 10.78 -3.16 -1.34
CA VAL A 225 11.15 -2.53 -2.62
C VAL A 225 9.90 -2.01 -3.34
N THR A 226 8.82 -2.82 -3.40
CA THR A 226 7.56 -2.40 -4.02
C THR A 226 6.92 -1.22 -3.28
N ARG A 227 6.90 -1.24 -1.94
CA ARG A 227 6.35 -0.16 -1.12
C ARG A 227 7.15 1.14 -1.30
N ASP A 228 8.48 1.04 -1.22
CA ASP A 228 9.37 2.18 -1.32
C ASP A 228 9.29 2.79 -2.74
N ALA A 229 9.16 1.97 -3.79
CA ALA A 229 8.89 2.42 -5.16
C ALA A 229 7.57 3.21 -5.28
N HIS A 230 6.47 2.70 -4.71
CA HIS A 230 5.18 3.44 -4.69
C HIS A 230 5.30 4.80 -4.01
N LEU A 231 6.05 4.87 -2.91
CA LEU A 231 6.25 6.11 -2.17
C LEU A 231 7.11 7.09 -2.96
N ASN A 232 8.31 6.66 -3.39
CA ASN A 232 9.26 7.47 -4.15
C ASN A 232 8.68 8.01 -5.46
N HIS A 233 7.70 7.29 -6.01
CA HIS A 233 7.05 7.62 -7.27
C HIS A 233 5.54 7.85 -7.14
N TRP A 234 5.09 8.30 -5.97
CA TRP A 234 3.67 8.45 -5.70
C TRP A 234 2.98 9.35 -6.73
N VAL A 235 1.93 8.83 -7.36
CA VAL A 235 1.06 9.57 -8.29
C VAL A 235 -0.23 9.92 -7.56
N PHE A 236 -0.46 11.20 -7.30
CA PHE A 236 -1.72 11.66 -6.73
C PHE A 236 -2.87 11.48 -7.72
N ALA A 237 -4.01 10.98 -7.24
CA ALA A 237 -5.23 10.90 -8.03
C ALA A 237 -5.89 12.29 -8.17
N GLU A 238 -5.62 13.17 -7.21
CA GLU A 238 -6.16 14.51 -7.11
C GLU A 238 -5.46 15.47 -8.10
N PRO A 239 -6.20 16.10 -9.03
CA PRO A 239 -5.63 17.01 -10.02
C PRO A 239 -4.85 18.17 -9.37
N GLY A 240 -3.62 18.40 -9.85
CA GLY A 240 -2.78 19.52 -9.38
C GLY A 240 -2.07 19.28 -8.05
N MET A 241 -2.35 18.19 -7.33
CA MET A 241 -1.80 17.94 -5.99
C MET A 241 -0.27 17.83 -5.99
N GLN A 242 0.30 17.26 -7.05
CA GLN A 242 1.76 17.17 -7.27
C GLN A 242 2.46 18.55 -7.24
N LYS A 243 1.75 19.64 -7.57
CA LYS A 243 2.29 21.01 -7.52
C LYS A 243 2.07 21.68 -6.17
N MET A 244 1.06 21.24 -5.41
CA MET A 244 0.63 21.87 -4.16
C MET A 244 1.32 21.25 -2.94
N LEU A 245 1.62 19.95 -2.98
CA LEU A 245 2.24 19.23 -1.88
C LEU A 245 3.64 18.75 -2.26
N SER A 246 4.57 18.94 -1.33
CA SER A 246 5.92 18.37 -1.44
C SER A 246 5.85 16.84 -1.33
N MET A 247 6.70 16.12 -2.08
CA MET A 247 6.92 14.67 -1.86
C MET A 247 7.83 14.38 -0.66
N ALA A 248 8.33 15.40 0.04
CA ALA A 248 9.14 15.23 1.25
C ALA A 248 8.28 14.97 2.49
N TYR A 249 7.53 13.87 2.50
CA TYR A 249 6.62 13.50 3.59
C TYR A 249 7.28 12.81 4.81
N GLY A 250 8.62 12.71 4.83
CA GLY A 250 9.37 12.00 5.87
C GLY A 250 9.29 10.47 5.75
N SER A 251 9.46 9.75 6.86
CA SER A 251 9.41 8.28 6.91
C SER A 251 8.02 7.68 6.69
N GLY A 252 6.98 8.50 6.87
CA GLY A 252 5.58 8.11 6.83
C GLY A 252 5.05 7.53 8.13
N TYR A 253 5.87 7.43 9.18
CA TYR A 253 5.42 6.99 10.50
C TYR A 253 4.88 8.17 11.32
N PRO A 254 3.83 7.96 12.13
CA PRO A 254 3.27 9.00 12.98
C PRO A 254 4.23 9.48 14.09
N SER A 255 5.32 8.75 14.35
CA SER A 255 6.38 9.13 15.27
C SER A 255 7.40 10.10 14.68
N ASP A 256 7.40 10.29 13.36
CA ASP A 256 8.35 11.17 12.67
C ASP A 256 7.83 12.62 12.66
N PRO A 257 8.62 13.60 13.17
CA PRO A 257 8.26 15.00 13.13
C PRO A 257 8.01 15.55 11.72
N ASN A 258 8.78 15.11 10.72
CA ASN A 258 8.62 15.56 9.33
C ASN A 258 7.30 15.06 8.76
N THR A 259 6.95 13.80 9.01
CA THR A 259 5.65 13.23 8.62
C THR A 259 4.50 13.92 9.33
N THR A 260 4.62 14.21 10.61
CA THR A 260 3.56 14.89 11.37
C THR A 260 3.34 16.31 10.87
N LYS A 261 4.43 17.03 10.55
CA LYS A 261 4.36 18.36 9.92
C LYS A 261 3.69 18.27 8.55
N TRP A 262 4.13 17.36 7.69
CA TRP A 262 3.56 17.18 6.37
C TRP A 262 2.07 16.81 6.42
N LEU A 263 1.68 15.93 7.35
CA LEU A 263 0.29 15.58 7.60
C LEU A 263 -0.54 16.77 8.07
N ARG A 264 0.05 17.71 8.83
CA ARG A 264 -0.65 18.93 9.24
C ARG A 264 -0.85 19.91 8.08
N ASP A 265 0.15 20.02 7.21
CA ASP A 265 0.17 20.98 6.09
C ASP A 265 -0.68 20.49 4.90
N SER A 266 -1.02 19.20 4.85
CA SER A 266 -1.81 18.57 3.79
C SER A 266 -3.32 18.48 4.08
N VAL A 267 -3.80 19.08 5.18
CA VAL A 267 -5.23 19.08 5.52
C VAL A 267 -5.98 20.08 4.64
N ASP A 268 -6.91 19.58 3.83
CA ASP A 268 -7.97 20.35 3.20
C ASP A 268 -9.18 20.52 4.16
N LEU A 269 -9.78 21.71 4.17
CA LEU A 269 -10.86 22.05 5.09
C LEU A 269 -12.14 21.22 4.87
N VAL A 270 -12.39 20.75 3.65
CA VAL A 270 -13.62 20.03 3.30
C VAL A 270 -13.35 18.55 3.07
N PHE A 271 -12.31 18.23 2.29
CA PHE A 271 -12.00 16.88 1.85
C PHE A 271 -11.03 16.15 2.78
N GLY A 272 -10.41 16.85 3.74
CA GLY A 272 -9.48 16.25 4.69
C GLY A 272 -8.10 16.02 4.06
N TYR A 273 -7.85 14.85 3.47
CA TYR A 273 -6.50 14.48 3.02
C TYR A 273 -6.46 13.94 1.58
N PRO A 274 -5.32 14.10 0.88
CA PRO A 274 -5.07 13.35 -0.36
C PRO A 274 -5.02 11.84 -0.12
N GLY A 275 -5.29 11.06 -1.16
CA GLY A 275 -5.44 9.62 -1.12
C GLY A 275 -4.20 8.81 -0.71
N ILE A 276 -3.03 9.45 -0.55
CA ILE A 276 -1.85 8.81 0.04
C ILE A 276 -2.01 8.53 1.54
N ILE A 277 -2.88 9.26 2.23
CA ILE A 277 -3.05 9.19 3.68
C ILE A 277 -4.09 8.14 4.07
N ARG A 278 -3.81 7.41 5.15
CA ARG A 278 -4.70 6.43 5.75
C ARG A 278 -5.56 7.10 6.84
N PHE A 279 -6.78 7.50 6.49
CA PHE A 279 -7.72 8.20 7.36
C PHE A 279 -8.06 7.44 8.66
N SER A 280 -7.92 6.11 8.65
CA SER A 280 -8.20 5.25 9.80
C SER A 280 -7.16 5.35 10.93
N TRP A 281 -6.03 6.02 10.72
CA TRP A 281 -5.03 6.23 11.76
C TRP A 281 -5.49 7.32 12.72
N SER A 282 -5.33 7.07 14.03
CA SER A 282 -5.76 8.01 15.07
C SER A 282 -5.11 9.39 14.97
N THR A 283 -3.89 9.48 14.42
CA THR A 283 -3.22 10.76 14.18
C THR A 283 -3.97 11.61 13.15
N CYS A 284 -4.51 10.99 12.10
CA CYS A 284 -5.35 11.66 11.10
C CYS A 284 -6.68 12.09 11.71
N THR A 285 -7.36 11.21 12.45
CA THR A 285 -8.67 11.53 13.05
C THR A 285 -8.58 12.78 13.93
N LYS A 286 -7.57 12.87 14.80
CA LYS A 286 -7.36 14.03 15.68
C LYS A 286 -7.09 15.32 14.92
N LEU A 287 -6.30 15.27 13.84
CA LEU A 287 -5.99 16.45 13.04
C LEU A 287 -7.19 16.93 12.22
N LEU A 288 -8.02 16.01 11.72
CA LEU A 288 -9.27 16.35 11.03
C LEU A 288 -10.27 17.01 11.99
N GLU A 289 -10.39 16.52 13.23
CA GLU A 289 -11.24 17.12 14.26
C GLU A 289 -10.80 18.55 14.65
N ASP A 290 -9.50 18.83 14.61
CA ASP A 290 -8.92 20.14 14.96
C ASP A 290 -9.01 21.16 13.81
N ARG A 291 -8.87 20.71 12.55
CA ARG A 291 -8.61 21.60 11.41
C ARG A 291 -9.62 21.56 10.29
N ALA A 292 -10.31 20.43 10.10
CA ALA A 292 -11.27 20.28 9.00
C ALA A 292 -12.69 20.62 9.46
N ALA A 293 -13.57 20.85 8.49
CA ALA A 293 -14.99 21.02 8.75
C ALA A 293 -15.56 19.77 9.43
N LYS A 294 -16.42 19.97 10.43
CA LYS A 294 -17.08 18.88 11.14
C LYS A 294 -18.04 18.15 10.21
N VAL A 295 -17.81 16.85 10.03
CA VAL A 295 -18.71 15.94 9.32
C VAL A 295 -19.42 15.05 10.35
N VAL A 296 -20.74 14.89 10.21
CA VAL A 296 -21.55 14.00 11.05
C VAL A 296 -22.09 12.88 10.17
N TRP A 297 -21.74 11.64 10.51
CA TRP A 297 -22.27 10.47 9.80
C TRP A 297 -23.52 9.93 10.51
N PRO A 298 -24.47 9.29 9.80
CA PRO A 298 -25.66 8.69 10.42
C PRO A 298 -25.34 7.73 11.57
N ASP A 299 -24.25 6.95 11.43
CA ASP A 299 -23.80 5.99 12.44
C ASP A 299 -23.17 6.65 13.69
N ASP A 300 -22.88 7.95 13.67
CA ASP A 300 -22.36 8.68 14.83
C ASP A 300 -23.45 9.00 15.86
N GLU A 301 -24.71 9.09 15.43
CA GLU A 301 -25.86 9.29 16.31
C GLU A 301 -26.32 7.99 17.00
N GLU A 302 -26.05 6.83 16.38
CA GLU A 302 -26.43 5.51 16.92
C GLU A 302 -25.48 4.98 18.01
N LYS A 303 -24.33 5.63 18.26
CA LYS A 303 -23.43 5.22 19.35
C LYS A 303 -24.05 5.65 20.68
N PRO A 304 -24.52 4.73 21.56
CA PRO A 304 -24.92 5.12 22.90
C PRO A 304 -23.69 5.73 23.57
N LYS A 305 -23.85 6.95 24.11
CA LYS A 305 -22.84 7.56 25.00
C LYS A 305 -22.36 6.48 25.94
N ALA A 306 -21.05 6.20 25.91
CA ALA A 306 -20.43 5.15 26.71
C ALA A 306 -21.04 5.17 28.12
N LYS A 307 -21.54 4.01 28.58
CA LYS A 307 -22.13 3.85 29.91
C LYS A 307 -21.13 4.36 30.95
N SER A 308 -21.31 5.60 31.39
CA SER A 308 -20.72 6.13 32.60
C SER A 308 -21.14 5.19 33.72
N LYS A 309 -20.14 4.80 34.51
CA LYS A 309 -20.17 3.77 35.53
C LYS A 309 -21.45 3.83 36.37
N TYR A 310 -22.13 2.69 36.47
CA TYR A 310 -23.01 2.34 37.58
C TYR A 310 -22.25 2.61 38.89
N PHE A 311 -22.53 3.73 39.54
CA PHE A 311 -22.52 3.99 41.00
C PHE A 311 -22.54 5.51 41.22
N SER A 312 -23.73 6.09 41.21
CA SER A 312 -24.02 7.37 41.86
C SER A 312 -25.34 7.23 42.61
N LYS A 313 -25.33 7.68 43.87
CA LYS A 313 -26.39 7.51 44.88
C LYS A 313 -27.75 8.05 44.40
N PRO A 314 -28.88 7.50 44.90
CA PRO A 314 -30.21 7.97 44.52
C PRO A 314 -30.42 9.38 45.06
N THR A 315 -30.58 10.36 44.16
CA THR A 315 -31.15 11.66 44.52
C THR A 315 -32.64 11.61 44.21
N ASP A 316 -33.46 11.76 45.25
CA ASP A 316 -34.91 11.87 45.17
C ASP A 316 -35.32 13.04 44.26
N THR A 317 -36.02 12.74 43.17
CA THR A 317 -36.94 13.69 42.52
C THR A 317 -37.90 12.90 41.61
N PRO A 318 -39.19 13.24 41.57
CA PRO A 318 -40.23 12.33 41.14
C PRO A 318 -40.27 12.13 39.62
N ARG A 319 -40.49 10.86 39.23
CA ARG A 319 -40.70 10.40 37.85
C ARG A 319 -41.97 11.01 37.25
N SER A 320 -41.84 11.74 36.15
CA SER A 320 -42.91 11.84 35.15
C SER A 320 -42.51 11.00 33.92
N LYS A 321 -43.01 9.76 33.84
CA LYS A 321 -43.08 9.01 32.58
C LYS A 321 -44.42 9.34 31.92
N PHE A 322 -44.43 9.66 30.63
CA PHE A 322 -45.12 8.91 29.56
C PHE A 322 -45.31 9.76 28.29
N LEU A 323 -45.08 9.11 27.14
CA LEU A 323 -45.57 9.39 25.78
C LEU A 323 -45.06 10.62 25.01
N ASN A 324 -44.20 10.38 24.01
CA ASN A 324 -44.54 10.79 22.65
C ASN A 324 -43.81 9.91 21.62
N ARG A 325 -44.50 8.86 21.20
CA ARG A 325 -44.19 8.04 20.02
C ARG A 325 -45.37 8.25 19.07
N ASN A 326 -45.07 8.68 17.84
CA ASN A 326 -45.97 9.06 16.74
C ASN A 326 -46.23 10.57 16.58
N LYS A 327 -45.52 11.18 15.63
CA LYS A 327 -46.17 12.03 14.62
C LYS A 327 -45.55 11.75 13.24
N SER A 328 -46.24 10.88 12.53
CA SER A 328 -46.22 10.70 11.09
C SER A 328 -46.67 12.00 10.39
N LEU A 329 -46.15 12.21 9.18
CA LEU A 329 -46.81 12.85 8.03
C LEU A 329 -47.57 14.16 8.28
N ILE A 330 -46.99 15.27 7.82
CA ILE A 330 -47.78 16.34 7.16
C ILE A 330 -47.06 16.73 5.86
N LEU A 331 -47.62 16.24 4.76
CA LEU A 331 -47.60 16.88 3.45
C LEU A 331 -48.14 18.30 3.59
N ALA A 332 -47.40 19.30 3.09
CA ALA A 332 -47.97 20.60 2.77
C ALA A 332 -47.92 20.76 1.24
N SER A 333 -49.04 20.40 0.62
CA SER A 333 -49.45 20.88 -0.70
C SER A 333 -50.30 22.14 -0.54
N SER A 334 -50.03 23.11 -1.42
CA SER A 334 -50.94 24.18 -1.88
C SER A 334 -51.01 25.48 -1.07
N LEU A 335 -50.30 26.52 -1.54
CA LEU A 335 -50.88 27.60 -2.37
C LEU A 335 -49.77 28.29 -3.19
#